data_AF-A0A5E4CI86-F1
#
_entry.id   AF-A0A5E4CI86-F1
#
_cell.length_a   1.000
_cell.length_b   1.000
_cell.length_c   1.000
_cell.angle_alpha   90.00
_cell.angle_beta   90.00
_cell.angle_gamma   90.00
#
_symmetry.space_group_name_H-M   'P 1'
#
loop_
_entity.id
_entity.type
_entity.pdbx_description
1 polymer ?
#
loop_
_entity_poly.entity_id
_entity_poly.type
_entity_poly.pdbx_seq_one_letter_code
_entity_poly.pdbx_strand_id
1 'polypeptide(L)'
;NPAFFVTEADLVAENGYRKRLVQVRNSGKFQGIVVVVKTQINEQYFPVIQKFTVLDLGMMFLPVANQMEVSCLIVQLVQEQSKEPTKNPFLRRKLALLSDPDLLQTVQQISEVGKVRGSLLLQKFPSIQQLSNASIQELEPA
;
A
#
# COMPACT_ATOMS: atom_id res chain seq x y z
N ASN A 1 16.88 -8.28 4.15
CA ASN A 1 15.81 -9.05 4.82
C ASN A 1 15.92 -10.51 4.42
N PRO A 2 15.83 -11.47 5.35
CA PRO A 2 15.81 -12.89 4.98
C PRO A 2 14.56 -13.20 4.12
N ALA A 3 14.73 -13.91 3.01
CA ALA A 3 13.64 -14.48 2.23
C ALA A 3 13.40 -15.94 2.69
N PHE A 4 12.14 -16.36 2.75
CA PHE A 4 11.76 -17.74 3.07
C PHE A 4 11.34 -18.44 1.79
N PHE A 5 12.08 -19.47 1.39
CA PHE A 5 11.79 -20.22 0.18
C PHE A 5 10.94 -21.44 0.50
N VAL A 6 9.87 -21.62 -0.26
CA VAL A 6 9.02 -22.82 -0.23
C VAL A 6 9.21 -23.53 -1.56
N THR A 7 9.75 -24.74 -1.48
CA THR A 7 9.96 -25.60 -2.65
C THR A 7 8.70 -26.37 -3.00
N GLU A 8 8.68 -27.02 -4.16
CA GLU A 8 7.58 -27.91 -4.54
C GLU A 8 7.39 -29.05 -3.53
N ALA A 9 8.48 -29.65 -3.05
CA ALA A 9 8.42 -30.70 -2.03
C ALA A 9 7.78 -30.20 -0.72
N ASP A 10 8.02 -28.94 -0.36
CA ASP A 10 7.39 -28.34 0.82
C ASP A 10 5.88 -28.15 0.64
N LEU A 11 5.40 -27.84 -0.58
CA LEU A 11 3.97 -27.69 -0.85
C LEU A 11 3.20 -29.00 -0.70
N VAL A 12 3.83 -30.11 -1.09
CA VAL A 12 3.27 -31.46 -0.92
C VAL A 12 3.34 -31.90 0.55
N ALA A 13 4.36 -31.45 1.29
CA ALA A 13 4.52 -31.71 2.71
C ALA A 13 3.62 -30.79 3.58
N GLU A 14 2.31 -31.10 3.62
CA GLU A 14 1.20 -30.34 4.22
C GLU A 14 1.55 -29.30 5.31
N ASN A 15 2.17 -29.73 6.41
CA ASN A 15 2.29 -28.91 7.62
C ASN A 15 3.73 -28.47 7.97
N GLY A 16 4.74 -28.96 7.25
CA GLY A 16 6.14 -28.67 7.54
C GLY A 16 6.51 -27.21 7.30
N TYR A 17 6.04 -26.63 6.20
CA TYR A 17 6.27 -25.20 5.90
C TYR A 17 5.44 -24.29 6.81
N ARG A 18 4.20 -24.68 7.17
CA ARG A 18 3.31 -23.85 8.01
C ARG A 18 3.90 -23.55 9.38
N LYS A 19 4.41 -24.59 10.06
CA LYS A 19 5.07 -24.42 11.38
C LYS A 19 6.27 -23.49 11.29
N ARG A 20 7.10 -23.66 10.26
CA ARG A 20 8.28 -22.80 10.02
C ARG A 20 7.88 -21.35 9.75
N LEU A 21 6.85 -21.11 8.93
CA LEU A 21 6.32 -19.77 8.66
C LEU A 21 5.80 -19.08 9.93
N VAL A 22 5.04 -19.81 10.76
CA VAL A 22 4.54 -19.27 12.04
C VAL A 22 5.69 -18.93 12.99
N GLN A 23 6.69 -19.81 13.11
CA GLN A 23 7.87 -19.56 13.94
C GLN A 23 8.63 -18.31 13.48
N VAL A 24 8.85 -18.19 12.17
CA VAL A 24 9.52 -17.04 11.57
C VAL A 24 8.72 -15.76 11.79
N ARG A 25 7.39 -15.80 11.61
CA ARG A 25 6.50 -14.65 11.88
C ARG A 25 6.53 -14.20 13.35
N ASN A 26 6.59 -15.15 14.28
CA ASN A 26 6.59 -14.90 15.72
C ASN A 26 7.95 -14.42 16.25
N SER A 27 9.03 -14.58 15.49
CA SER A 27 10.36 -14.08 15.86
C SER A 27 10.44 -12.54 15.96
N GLY A 28 9.42 -11.81 15.48
CA GLY A 28 9.33 -10.34 15.52
C GLY A 28 10.31 -9.59 14.61
N LYS A 29 11.35 -10.28 14.11
CA LYS A 29 12.43 -9.71 13.29
C LYS A 29 12.24 -9.98 11.78
N PHE A 30 11.24 -10.75 11.41
CA PHE A 30 11.01 -11.11 10.02
C PHE A 30 10.04 -10.15 9.33
N GLN A 31 10.58 -9.18 8.58
CA GLN A 31 9.88 -8.50 7.49
C GLN A 31 10.19 -9.20 6.15
N GLY A 32 10.27 -10.53 6.18
CA GLY A 32 10.75 -11.29 5.05
C GLY A 32 9.65 -11.66 4.08
N ILE A 33 10.10 -12.10 2.91
CA ILE A 33 9.26 -12.38 1.75
C ILE A 33 9.21 -13.89 1.60
N VAL A 34 8.02 -14.45 1.47
CA VAL A 34 7.82 -15.87 1.16
C VAL A 34 7.84 -16.04 -0.35
N VAL A 35 8.81 -16.78 -0.87
CA VAL A 35 8.94 -17.05 -2.31
C VAL A 35 8.54 -18.50 -2.55
N VAL A 36 7.60 -18.72 -3.46
CA VAL A 36 7.04 -20.06 -3.72
C VAL A 36 7.14 -20.39 -5.20
N VAL A 37 7.74 -21.54 -5.51
CA VAL A 37 7.81 -22.03 -6.88
C VAL A 37 6.42 -22.54 -7.30
N LYS A 38 5.78 -21.83 -8.22
CA LYS A 38 4.48 -22.17 -8.80
C LYS A 38 4.69 -22.77 -10.19
N THR A 39 4.45 -24.08 -10.31
CA THR A 39 4.46 -24.81 -11.58
C THR A 39 3.03 -25.27 -11.91
N GLN A 40 2.79 -25.73 -13.14
CA GLN A 40 1.49 -26.33 -13.51
C GLN A 40 1.15 -27.55 -12.63
N ILE A 41 2.16 -28.27 -12.13
CA ILE A 41 1.99 -29.49 -11.33
C ILE A 41 1.49 -29.16 -9.92
N ASN A 42 1.99 -28.08 -9.32
CA ASN A 42 1.72 -27.72 -7.93
C ASN A 42 0.69 -26.57 -7.77
N GLU A 43 0.10 -26.12 -8.88
CA GLU A 43 -0.87 -25.01 -8.91
C GLU A 43 -2.07 -25.23 -7.98
N GLN A 44 -2.52 -26.48 -7.82
CA GLN A 44 -3.61 -26.84 -6.91
C GLN A 44 -3.35 -26.48 -5.43
N TYR A 45 -2.08 -26.46 -5.00
CA TYR A 45 -1.71 -26.16 -3.62
C TYR A 45 -1.54 -24.65 -3.38
N PHE A 46 -1.43 -23.87 -4.45
CA PHE A 46 -1.08 -22.45 -4.41
C PHE A 46 -2.12 -21.58 -3.70
N PRO A 47 -3.45 -21.72 -3.93
CA PRO A 47 -4.46 -20.92 -3.23
C PRO A 47 -4.41 -21.11 -1.71
N VAL A 48 -4.12 -22.33 -1.26
CA VAL A 48 -4.07 -22.68 0.17
C VAL A 48 -2.90 -21.99 0.85
N ILE A 49 -1.69 -22.07 0.28
CA ILE A 49 -0.52 -21.42 0.86
C ILE A 49 -0.57 -19.90 0.73
N GLN A 50 -1.13 -19.37 -0.36
CA GLN A 50 -1.30 -17.93 -0.53
C GLN A 50 -2.26 -17.36 0.51
N LYS A 51 -3.41 -18.01 0.71
CA LYS A 51 -4.37 -17.62 1.75
C LYS A 51 -3.69 -17.62 3.13
N PHE A 52 -3.03 -18.72 3.47
CA PHE A 52 -2.35 -18.86 4.75
C PHE A 52 -1.26 -17.79 4.96
N THR A 53 -0.44 -17.54 3.95
CA THR A 53 0.69 -16.61 4.07
C THR A 53 0.24 -15.15 4.09
N VAL A 54 -0.64 -14.78 3.17
CA VAL A 54 -1.04 -13.38 2.96
C VAL A 54 -2.16 -12.96 3.90
N LEU A 55 -3.23 -13.76 3.98
CA LEU A 55 -4.42 -13.39 4.76
C LEU A 55 -4.28 -13.79 6.22
N ASP A 56 -3.83 -15.02 6.50
CA ASP A 56 -3.79 -15.52 7.88
C ASP A 56 -2.55 -15.00 8.65
N LEU A 57 -1.39 -14.85 7.99
CA LEU A 57 -0.14 -14.40 8.63
C LEU A 57 0.26 -12.94 8.32
N GLY A 58 -0.35 -12.31 7.30
CA GLY A 58 -0.02 -10.93 6.92
C GLY A 58 1.39 -10.75 6.36
N MET A 59 1.96 -11.78 5.71
CA MET A 59 3.31 -11.76 5.16
C MET A 59 3.30 -11.54 3.64
N MET A 60 4.40 -10.99 3.11
CA MET A 60 4.58 -10.83 1.67
C MET A 60 4.83 -12.19 1.00
N PHE A 61 4.22 -12.39 -0.17
CA PHE A 61 4.22 -13.66 -0.88
C PHE A 61 4.44 -13.44 -2.38
N LEU A 62 5.43 -14.12 -2.97
CA LEU A 62 5.81 -13.98 -4.37
C LEU A 62 5.86 -15.35 -5.07
N PRO A 63 4.97 -15.62 -6.05
CA PRO A 63 5.13 -16.75 -6.95
C PRO A 63 6.31 -16.55 -7.90
N VAL A 64 6.96 -17.65 -8.25
CA VAL A 64 7.98 -17.74 -9.30
C VAL A 64 7.78 -19.03 -10.08
N ALA A 65 7.99 -19.04 -11.39
CA ALA A 65 7.79 -20.24 -12.20
C ALA A 65 8.95 -21.24 -12.09
N ASN A 66 10.16 -20.75 -11.80
CA ASN A 66 11.39 -21.54 -11.80
C ASN A 66 12.51 -20.88 -10.98
N GLN A 67 13.63 -21.59 -10.84
CA GLN A 67 14.79 -21.13 -10.07
C GLN A 67 15.54 -19.94 -10.72
N MET A 68 15.44 -19.78 -12.05
CA MET A 68 16.04 -18.61 -12.72
C MET A 68 15.29 -17.33 -12.33
N GLU A 69 13.96 -17.37 -12.27
CA GLU A 69 13.14 -16.26 -11.79
C GLU A 69 13.42 -15.93 -10.33
N VAL A 70 13.63 -16.95 -9.47
CA VAL A 70 14.08 -16.74 -8.08
C VAL A 70 15.35 -15.90 -8.04
N SER A 71 16.32 -16.22 -8.90
CA SER A 71 17.62 -15.54 -8.92
C SER A 71 17.47 -14.08 -9.33
N CYS A 72 16.73 -13.81 -10.41
CA CYS A 72 16.43 -12.44 -10.84
C CYS A 72 15.65 -11.66 -9.77
N LEU A 73 14.69 -12.30 -9.12
CA LEU A 73 13.88 -11.69 -8.06
C LEU A 73 14.73 -11.29 -6.86
N ILE A 74 15.63 -12.16 -6.40
CA ILE A 74 16.54 -11.85 -5.28
C ILE A 74 17.41 -10.65 -5.63
N VAL A 75 17.99 -10.62 -6.84
CA VAL A 75 18.79 -9.48 -7.31
C VAL A 75 17.96 -8.19 -7.25
N GLN A 76 16.73 -8.21 -7.76
CA GLN A 76 15.84 -7.05 -7.74
C GLN A 76 15.52 -6.60 -6.31
N LEU A 77 15.25 -7.54 -5.39
CA LEU A 77 14.96 -7.24 -3.99
C LEU A 77 16.15 -6.61 -3.27
N VAL A 78 17.36 -7.11 -3.51
CA VAL A 78 18.60 -6.53 -2.95
C VAL A 78 18.84 -5.14 -3.50
N GLN A 79 18.66 -4.95 -4.82
CA GLN A 79 18.80 -3.65 -5.46
C GLN A 79 17.79 -2.64 -4.91
N GLU A 80 16.53 -3.03 -4.74
CA GLU A 80 15.49 -2.14 -4.21
C GLU A 80 15.73 -1.82 -2.73
N GLN A 81 16.15 -2.79 -1.91
CA GLN A 81 16.52 -2.55 -0.51
C GLN A 81 17.74 -1.62 -0.35
N SER A 82 18.64 -1.60 -1.34
CA SER A 82 19.85 -0.75 -1.32
C SER A 82 19.61 0.67 -1.80
N LYS A 83 18.44 0.97 -2.41
CA LYS A 83 18.10 2.31 -2.89
C LYS A 83 17.56 3.17 -1.76
N GLU A 84 17.74 4.48 -1.90
CA GLU A 84 17.05 5.44 -1.04
C GLU A 84 15.53 5.31 -1.19
N PRO A 85 14.75 5.36 -0.08
CA PRO A 85 13.29 5.22 -0.12
C PRO A 85 12.58 6.21 -1.06
N THR A 86 13.17 7.39 -1.26
CA THR A 86 12.66 8.46 -2.15
C THR A 86 12.66 8.08 -3.63
N LYS A 87 13.47 7.10 -4.02
CA LYS A 87 13.51 6.59 -5.39
C LYS A 87 12.28 5.75 -5.71
N ASN A 88 11.65 5.12 -4.72
CA ASN A 88 10.39 4.44 -4.88
C ASN A 88 9.25 5.47 -5.01
N PRO A 89 8.58 5.59 -6.18
CA PRO A 89 7.56 6.61 -6.41
C PRO A 89 6.34 6.46 -5.51
N PHE A 90 6.08 5.27 -4.96
CA PHE A 90 4.98 5.01 -4.03
C PHE A 90 5.31 5.40 -2.58
N LEU A 91 6.59 5.53 -2.26
CA LEU A 91 7.07 6.00 -0.95
C LEU A 91 7.45 7.48 -0.94
N ARG A 92 7.42 8.13 -2.11
CA ARG A 92 7.61 9.59 -2.19
C ARG A 92 6.52 10.25 -1.36
N ARG A 93 6.93 10.80 -0.21
CA ARG A 93 6.10 11.69 0.59
C ARG A 93 5.85 12.96 -0.22
N LYS A 94 4.83 12.93 -1.05
CA LYS A 94 4.27 14.15 -1.64
C LYS A 94 3.66 14.88 -0.45
N LEU A 95 4.37 15.86 0.10
CA LEU A 95 3.68 16.93 0.81
C LEU A 95 2.73 17.48 -0.25
N ALA A 96 1.45 17.10 -0.17
CA ALA A 96 0.44 17.72 -0.97
C ALA A 96 0.44 19.18 -0.50
N LEU A 97 1.21 20.01 -1.19
CA LEU A 97 1.03 21.44 -1.14
C LEU A 97 -0.38 21.62 -1.69
N LEU A 98 -1.35 21.74 -0.78
CA LEU A 98 -2.73 22.02 -1.13
C LEU A 98 -2.69 23.27 -1.98
N SER A 99 -3.12 23.14 -3.24
CA SER A 99 -3.10 24.27 -4.15
C SER A 99 -4.42 25.04 -3.99
N ASP A 100 -4.39 26.37 -4.12
CA ASP A 100 -5.59 27.20 -4.07
C ASP A 100 -6.73 26.71 -5.00
N PRO A 101 -6.45 26.11 -6.18
CA PRO A 101 -7.47 25.45 -7.00
C PRO A 101 -8.19 24.29 -6.31
N ASP A 102 -7.49 23.45 -5.54
CA ASP A 102 -8.08 22.30 -4.84
C ASP A 102 -9.02 22.76 -3.72
N LEU A 103 -8.62 23.83 -3.02
CA LEU A 103 -9.42 24.49 -1.99
C LEU A 103 -10.72 25.05 -2.61
N LEU A 104 -10.60 25.76 -3.73
CA LEU A 104 -11.73 26.32 -4.46
C LEU A 104 -12.66 25.24 -5.02
N GLN A 105 -12.12 24.14 -5.55
CA GLN A 105 -12.91 23.00 -6.00
C GLN A 105 -13.70 22.36 -4.85
N THR A 106 -13.10 22.28 -3.65
CA THR A 106 -13.75 21.77 -2.45
C THR A 106 -14.92 22.66 -2.03
N VAL A 107 -14.73 23.98 -2.03
CA VAL A 107 -15.80 24.94 -1.71
C VAL A 107 -16.94 24.90 -2.74
N GLN A 108 -16.65 24.62 -4.02
CA GLN A 108 -17.66 24.47 -5.06
C GLN A 108 -18.53 23.19 -4.93
N GLN A 109 -18.18 22.26 -4.04
CA GLN A 109 -19.05 21.11 -3.74
C GLN A 109 -20.24 21.49 -2.85
N ILE A 110 -20.22 22.68 -2.22
CA ILE A 110 -21.35 23.19 -1.48
C ILE A 110 -22.46 23.54 -2.49
N SER A 111 -23.68 23.08 -2.22
CA SER A 111 -24.84 23.38 -3.07
C SER A 111 -24.96 24.89 -3.29
N GLU A 112 -25.21 25.29 -4.55
CA GLU A 112 -25.38 26.70 -4.97
C GLU A 112 -24.12 27.59 -4.92
N VAL A 113 -22.95 27.01 -4.60
CA VAL A 113 -21.67 27.72 -4.61
C VAL A 113 -20.92 27.45 -5.91
N GLY A 114 -21.10 28.33 -6.90
CA GLY A 114 -20.32 28.31 -8.14
C GLY A 114 -18.92 28.91 -7.98
N LYS A 115 -18.13 28.92 -9.06
CA LYS A 115 -16.74 29.42 -9.07
C LYS A 115 -16.57 30.83 -8.48
N VAL A 116 -17.44 31.76 -8.86
CA VAL A 116 -17.38 33.16 -8.41
C VAL A 116 -17.68 33.28 -6.91
N ARG A 117 -18.76 32.64 -6.45
CA ARG A 117 -19.14 32.61 -5.03
C ARG A 117 -18.07 31.89 -4.19
N GLY A 118 -17.53 30.78 -4.69
CA GLY A 118 -16.46 30.04 -4.02
C GLY A 118 -15.19 30.88 -3.84
N SER A 119 -14.77 31.63 -4.86
CA SER A 119 -13.64 32.56 -4.74
C SER A 119 -13.90 33.67 -3.72
N LEU A 120 -15.12 34.24 -3.71
CA LEU A 120 -15.49 35.29 -2.75
C LEU A 120 -15.50 34.77 -1.30
N LEU A 121 -16.07 33.58 -1.09
CA LEU A 121 -16.09 32.91 0.21
C LEU A 121 -14.68 32.62 0.71
N LEU A 122 -13.79 32.15 -0.15
CA LEU A 122 -12.39 31.90 0.21
C LEU A 122 -11.57 33.18 0.44
N GLN A 123 -11.96 34.30 -0.17
CA GLN A 123 -11.38 35.60 0.13
C GLN A 123 -11.78 36.10 1.52
N LYS A 124 -13.03 35.84 1.93
CA LYS A 124 -13.57 36.23 3.26
C LYS A 124 -13.15 35.24 4.36
N PHE A 125 -13.08 33.96 4.04
CA PHE A 125 -12.75 32.85 4.93
C PHE A 125 -11.61 32.01 4.32
N PRO A 126 -10.33 32.37 4.56
CA PRO A 126 -9.16 31.75 3.91
C PRO A 126 -8.89 30.29 4.27
N SER A 127 -9.78 29.62 5.02
CA SER A 127 -9.72 28.19 5.27
C SER A 127 -11.12 27.57 5.33
N ILE A 128 -11.22 26.28 5.00
CA ILE A 128 -12.45 25.51 5.16
C ILE A 128 -12.94 25.54 6.61
N GLN A 129 -12.02 25.53 7.58
CA GLN A 129 -12.34 25.62 9.00
C GLN A 129 -13.03 26.96 9.34
N GLN A 130 -12.49 28.09 8.88
CA GLN A 130 -13.11 29.40 9.10
C GLN A 130 -14.46 29.51 8.39
N LEU A 131 -14.56 28.99 7.16
CA LEU A 131 -15.83 28.95 6.44
C LEU A 131 -16.89 28.13 7.18
N SER A 132 -16.50 26.99 7.78
CA SER A 132 -17.40 26.13 8.55
C SER A 132 -17.87 26.73 9.87
N ASN A 133 -17.07 27.63 10.45
CA ASN A 133 -17.37 28.31 11.71
C ASN A 133 -18.01 29.69 11.50
N ALA A 134 -18.18 30.12 10.25
CA ALA A 134 -18.83 31.38 9.93
C ALA A 134 -20.31 31.32 10.36
N SER A 135 -20.76 32.36 11.04
CA SER A 135 -22.17 32.53 11.35
C SER A 135 -22.99 32.83 10.08
N ILE A 136 -24.30 32.58 10.13
CA ILE A 136 -25.20 32.86 9.00
C ILE A 136 -25.13 34.34 8.58
N GLN A 137 -25.01 35.24 9.55
CA GLN A 137 -24.88 36.68 9.34
C GLN A 137 -23.60 37.05 8.59
N GLU A 138 -22.53 36.27 8.75
CA GLU A 138 -21.26 36.47 8.05
C GLU A 138 -21.25 35.78 6.68
N LEU A 139 -22.13 34.82 6.43
CA LEU A 139 -22.27 34.13 5.14
C LEU A 139 -23.20 34.86 4.18
N GLU A 140 -24.17 35.63 4.68
CA GLU A 140 -24.97 36.53 3.87
C GLU A 140 -24.12 37.73 3.41
N PRO A 141 -24.02 38.00 2.09
CA PRO A 141 -23.60 39.30 1.60
C PRO A 141 -24.78 40.28 1.68
N ALA A 142 -24.51 41.53 2.08
CA ALA A 142 -25.40 42.65 1.79
C ALA A 142 -25.60 42.83 0.27
#